data_AF-A0A7G8X1I1-F1
#
_entry.id   AF-A0A7G8X1I1-F1
#
_cell.length_a   1.000
_cell.length_b   1.000
_cell.length_c   1.000
_cell.angle_alpha   90.00
_cell.angle_beta   90.00
_cell.angle_gamma   90.00
#
_symmetry.space_group_name_H-M   'P 1'
#
loop_
_entity.id
_entity.type
_entity.pdbx_description
1 polymer ?
#
loop_
_entity_poly.entity_id
_entity_poly.type
_entity_poly.pdbx_seq_one_letter_code
_entity_poly.pdbx_strand_id
1 'polypeptide(L)'
;MSEVIVTTATELEKFLDAAVDRAVSKVTQKRQLPILMTLKRTADELGVSYSTVYRASKIRGFPVNHDFGHAMVVSDQLLEWIKSRSNYDLVYNFGS
;
A
#
# COMPACT_ATOMS: atom_id res chain seq x y z
N MET A 1 -11.73 -38.06 39.28
CA MET A 1 -11.73 -36.73 38.64
C MET A 1 -10.32 -36.51 38.14
N SER A 2 -10.04 -36.90 36.90
CA SER A 2 -8.70 -36.83 36.31
C SER A 2 -8.59 -35.59 35.46
N GLU A 3 -7.48 -34.89 35.66
CA GLU A 3 -7.12 -33.60 35.07
C GLU A 3 -7.21 -33.63 33.54
N VAL A 4 -7.98 -32.68 32.99
CA VAL A 4 -7.99 -32.39 31.56
C VAL A 4 -6.75 -31.54 31.27
N ILE A 5 -5.63 -32.18 30.98
CA ILE A 5 -4.48 -31.52 30.33
C ILE A 5 -4.17 -32.33 29.07
N VAL A 6 -5.04 -32.17 28.07
CA VAL A 6 -4.72 -32.54 26.69
C VAL A 6 -5.00 -31.32 25.82
N THR A 7 -4.23 -30.24 26.04
CA THR A 7 -3.90 -29.31 24.96
C THR A 7 -3.00 -30.07 24.00
N THR A 8 -3.63 -30.75 23.03
CA THR A 8 -2.92 -31.58 22.06
C THR A 8 -1.83 -30.76 21.39
N ALA A 9 -0.61 -31.28 21.28
CA ALA A 9 0.51 -30.61 20.62
C ALA A 9 0.12 -30.03 19.23
N THR A 10 -0.86 -30.65 18.58
CA THR A 10 -1.47 -30.26 17.32
C THR A 10 -2.20 -28.90 17.36
N GLU A 11 -2.84 -28.53 18.48
CA GLU A 11 -3.46 -27.21 18.63
C GLU A 11 -2.42 -26.12 18.85
N LEU A 12 -1.33 -26.45 19.55
CA LEU A 12 -0.19 -25.56 19.76
C LEU A 12 0.54 -25.29 18.44
N GLU A 13 0.79 -26.34 17.64
CA GLU A 13 1.36 -26.23 16.30
C GLU A 13 0.52 -25.34 15.39
N LYS A 14 -0.80 -25.57 15.33
CA LYS A 14 -1.71 -24.72 14.53
C LYS A 14 -1.69 -23.25 14.96
N PHE A 15 -1.59 -22.99 16.27
CA PHE A 15 -1.49 -21.63 16.77
C PHE A 15 -0.16 -20.97 16.39
N LEU A 16 0.94 -21.73 16.47
CA LEU A 16 2.26 -21.27 16.05
C LEU A 16 2.29 -20.98 14.55
N ASP A 17 1.78 -21.87 13.72
CA ASP A 17 1.74 -21.69 12.26
C ASP A 17 0.96 -20.43 11.89
N ALA A 18 -0.22 -20.23 12.50
CA ALA A 18 -1.02 -19.01 12.27
C ALA A 18 -0.30 -17.72 12.72
N ALA A 19 0.49 -17.78 13.80
CA ALA A 19 1.28 -16.65 14.27
C ALA A 19 2.47 -16.35 13.33
N VAL A 20 3.15 -17.40 12.86
CA VAL A 20 4.27 -17.31 11.90
C VAL A 20 3.78 -16.77 10.56
N ASP A 21 2.67 -17.28 10.02
CA ASP A 21 2.10 -16.80 8.76
C ASP A 21 1.69 -15.32 8.82
N ARG A 22 1.13 -14.89 9.96
CA ARG A 22 0.83 -13.46 10.18
C ARG A 22 2.10 -12.62 10.25
N ALA A 23 3.16 -13.10 10.89
CA ALA A 23 4.43 -12.39 10.98
C ALA A 23 5.09 -12.29 9.60
N VAL A 24 5.15 -13.39 8.84
CA VAL A 24 5.69 -13.44 7.48
C VAL A 24 4.88 -12.54 6.55
N SER A 25 3.56 -12.57 6.63
CA SER A 25 2.68 -11.70 5.83
C SER A 25 2.92 -10.22 6.14
N LYS A 26 3.05 -9.85 7.43
CA LYS A 26 3.36 -8.46 7.83
C LYS A 26 4.75 -8.01 7.39
N VAL A 27 5.76 -8.88 7.44
CA VAL A 27 7.12 -8.56 6.98
C VAL A 27 7.17 -8.47 5.46
N THR A 28 6.46 -9.34 4.75
CA THR A 28 6.41 -9.35 3.29
C THR A 28 5.67 -8.12 2.76
N GLN A 29 4.57 -7.70 3.41
CA GLN A 29 3.90 -6.44 3.10
C GLN A 29 4.83 -5.23 3.26
N LYS A 30 5.68 -5.21 4.29
CA LYS A 30 6.67 -4.13 4.49
C LYS A 30 7.81 -4.13 3.46
N ARG A 31 8.02 -5.23 2.73
CA ARG A 31 9.11 -5.40 1.76
C ARG A 31 8.67 -5.26 0.32
N GLN A 32 7.39 -4.96 0.04
CA GLN A 32 6.99 -4.65 -1.33
C GLN A 32 7.66 -3.34 -1.73
N LEU A 33 8.51 -3.42 -2.76
CA LEU A 33 9.12 -2.26 -3.36
C LEU A 33 7.99 -1.35 -3.89
N PRO A 34 8.07 -0.03 -3.67
CA PRO A 34 7.02 0.87 -4.08
C PRO A 34 6.84 0.78 -5.60
N ILE A 35 5.59 0.63 -6.05
CA ILE A 35 5.31 0.53 -7.48
C ILE A 35 5.56 1.90 -8.10
N LEU A 36 6.56 1.98 -8.98
CA LEU A 36 6.87 3.15 -9.77
C LEU A 36 6.02 3.14 -11.04
N MET A 37 5.26 4.21 -11.24
CA MET A 37 4.40 4.38 -12.39
C MET A 37 4.94 5.48 -13.30
N THR A 38 4.89 5.28 -14.61
CA THR A 38 5.14 6.37 -15.54
C THR A 38 4.07 7.45 -15.39
N LEU A 39 4.38 8.69 -15.79
CA LEU A 39 3.37 9.77 -15.83
C LEU A 39 2.16 9.40 -16.69
N LYS A 40 2.36 8.62 -17.76
CA LYS A 40 1.28 8.13 -18.63
C LYS A 40 0.37 7.17 -17.90
N ARG A 41 0.94 6.13 -17.29
CA ARG A 41 0.15 5.17 -16.50
C ARG A 41 -0.58 5.87 -15.36
N THR A 42 0.07 6.80 -14.67
CA THR A 42 -0.57 7.60 -13.61
C THR A 42 -1.76 8.40 -14.14
N ALA A 43 -1.65 8.97 -15.34
CA ALA A 43 -2.75 9.69 -15.97
C ALA A 43 -3.94 8.77 -16.30
N ASP A 44 -3.65 7.59 -16.84
CA ASP A 44 -4.65 6.57 -17.16
C ASP A 44 -5.39 6.09 -15.89
N GLU A 45 -4.66 5.78 -14.82
CA GLU A 45 -5.22 5.30 -13.53
C GLU A 45 -6.05 6.38 -12.81
N LEU A 46 -5.63 7.65 -12.90
CA LEU A 46 -6.37 8.78 -12.31
C LEU A 46 -7.51 9.29 -13.21
N GLY A 47 -7.63 8.79 -14.44
CA GLY A 47 -8.63 9.27 -15.41
C GLY A 47 -8.44 10.73 -15.83
N VAL A 48 -7.20 11.25 -15.81
CA VAL A 48 -6.87 12.64 -16.17
C VAL A 48 -5.93 12.69 -17.37
N SER A 49 -5.77 13.88 -17.97
CA SER A 49 -4.83 14.02 -19.09
C SER A 49 -3.37 13.88 -18.65
N TYR A 50 -2.52 13.35 -19.54
CA TYR A 50 -1.07 13.31 -19.34
C TYR A 50 -0.49 14.69 -18.98
N SER A 51 -0.95 15.75 -19.65
CA SER A 51 -0.50 17.12 -19.38
C SER A 51 -0.83 17.59 -17.97
N THR A 52 -1.94 17.12 -17.39
CA THR A 52 -2.32 17.40 -16.00
C THR A 52 -1.33 16.76 -15.03
N VAL A 53 -1.01 15.48 -15.21
CA VAL A 53 -0.02 14.78 -14.38
C VAL A 53 1.38 15.34 -14.58
N TYR A 54 1.75 15.70 -15.80
CA TYR A 54 3.03 16.35 -16.08
C TYR A 54 3.15 17.68 -15.33
N ARG A 55 2.12 18.52 -15.33
CA ARG A 55 2.10 19.76 -14.54
C ARG A 55 2.17 19.48 -13.03
N ALA A 56 1.41 18.49 -12.56
CA ALA A 56 1.43 18.07 -11.15
C ALA A 56 2.84 17.61 -10.71
N SER A 57 3.58 16.92 -11.58
CA SER A 57 4.97 16.49 -11.32
C SER A 57 5.94 17.63 -11.03
N LYS A 58 5.59 18.87 -11.40
CA LYS A 58 6.40 20.08 -11.15
C LYS A 58 5.98 20.81 -9.87
N ILE A 59 4.88 20.42 -9.23
CA ILE A 59 4.39 21.00 -7.98
C ILE A 59 5.20 20.46 -6.81
N ARG A 60 5.59 21.34 -5.90
CA ARG A 60 6.33 20.96 -4.70
C ARG A 60 5.51 19.97 -3.85
N GLY A 61 6.12 18.84 -3.54
CA GLY A 61 5.52 17.80 -2.72
C GLY A 61 4.66 16.80 -3.49
N PHE A 62 4.51 16.92 -4.82
CA PHE A 62 3.95 15.82 -5.62
C PHE A 62 4.96 14.65 -5.65
N PRO A 63 4.52 13.39 -5.49
CA PRO A 63 5.40 12.26 -5.22
C PRO A 63 6.02 11.69 -6.49
N VAL A 64 6.99 12.43 -7.04
CA VAL A 64 7.75 12.06 -8.23
C VAL A 64 9.21 11.83 -7.87
N ASN A 65 9.70 10.66 -8.26
CA ASN A 65 11.10 10.32 -8.32
C ASN A 65 11.61 10.41 -9.77
N HIS A 66 12.92 10.59 -9.92
CA HIS A 66 13.57 10.54 -11.22
C HIS A 66 14.40 9.25 -11.26
N ASP A 67 13.90 8.26 -11.99
CA ASP A 67 14.59 6.99 -12.19
C ASP A 67 15.18 6.97 -13.60
N PHE A 68 16.50 6.80 -13.71
CA PHE A 68 17.24 6.92 -14.98
C PHE A 68 16.92 8.20 -15.80
N GLY A 69 16.63 9.32 -15.12
CA GLY A 69 16.28 10.58 -15.78
C GLY A 69 14.81 10.70 -16.23
N HIS A 70 13.99 9.67 -16.02
CA HIS A 70 12.56 9.69 -16.29
C HIS A 70 11.75 9.97 -15.01
N ALA A 71 10.76 10.85 -15.13
CA ALA A 71 9.85 11.15 -14.03
C ALA A 71 8.90 9.96 -13.79
N MET A 72 9.00 9.38 -12.61
CA MET A 72 8.22 8.23 -12.15
C MET A 72 7.46 8.60 -10.88
N VAL A 73 6.19 8.24 -10.82
CA VAL A 73 5.32 8.51 -9.68
C VAL A 73 5.36 7.31 -8.74
N VAL A 74 5.60 7.58 -7.47
CA VAL A 74 5.61 6.56 -6.42
C VAL A 74 4.15 6.35 -5.98
N SER A 75 3.56 5.20 -6.35
CA SER A 75 2.12 4.92 -6.14
C SER A 75 1.65 5.08 -4.69
N ASP A 76 2.38 4.52 -3.72
CA ASP A 76 2.02 4.60 -2.30
C ASP A 76 1.96 6.06 -1.82
N GLN A 77 2.98 6.84 -2.17
CA GLN A 77 3.06 8.25 -1.83
C GLN A 77 2.02 9.09 -2.59
N LEU A 78 1.65 8.69 -3.82
CA LEU A 78 0.57 9.33 -4.58
C LEU A 78 -0.76 9.18 -3.86
N LEU A 79 -1.06 8.00 -3.34
CA LEU A 79 -2.28 7.77 -2.58
C LEU A 79 -2.32 8.63 -1.31
N GLU A 80 -1.22 8.68 -0.54
CA GLU A 80 -1.10 9.55 0.63
C GLU A 80 -1.23 11.04 0.27
N TRP A 81 -0.60 11.45 -0.84
CA TRP A 81 -0.68 12.82 -1.32
C TRP A 81 -2.11 13.21 -1.68
N ILE A 82 -2.85 12.33 -2.37
CA ILE A 82 -4.26 12.54 -2.70
C ILE A 82 -5.07 12.64 -1.42
N LYS A 83 -4.91 11.72 -0.47
CA LYS A 83 -5.61 11.75 0.82
C LYS A 83 -5.36 13.05 1.59
N SER A 84 -4.13 13.55 1.60
CA SER A 84 -3.79 14.79 2.32
C SER A 84 -4.40 16.07 1.74
N ARG A 85 -4.83 16.04 0.46
CA ARG A 85 -5.27 17.23 -0.29
C ARG A 85 -6.70 17.17 -0.81
N SER A 86 -7.31 16.00 -0.74
CA SER A 86 -8.70 15.80 -1.10
C SER A 86 -9.49 15.37 0.12
N ASN A 87 -10.80 15.62 0.10
CA ASN A 87 -11.74 15.05 1.05
C ASN A 87 -11.92 13.54 0.81
N TYR A 88 -10.83 12.80 0.55
CA TYR A 88 -10.83 11.40 0.12
C TYR A 88 -11.61 10.52 1.09
N ASP A 89 -11.39 10.73 2.40
CA ASP A 89 -12.08 9.99 3.45
C ASP A 89 -13.58 10.31 3.48
N LEU A 90 -14.03 11.51 3.10
CA LEU A 90 -15.46 11.85 3.06
C LEU A 90 -16.18 11.25 1.84
N VAL A 91 -15.47 10.98 0.75
CA VAL A 91 -16.05 10.49 -0.52
C VAL A 91 -15.98 8.97 -0.65
N TYR A 92 -14.94 8.33 -0.09
CA TYR A 92 -14.69 6.90 -0.22
C TYR A 92 -14.71 6.14 1.12
N ASN A 93 -15.34 6.71 2.17
CA ASN A 93 -15.67 5.98 3.39
C ASN A 93 -16.65 4.84 3.08
N PHE A 94 -16.11 3.67 2.75
CA PHE A 94 -16.83 2.40 2.78
C PHE A 94 -16.94 1.94 4.25
N GLY A 95 -17.85 2.54 4.99
CA GLY A 95 -18.29 2.05 6.30
C GLY A 95 -17.77 2.82 7.51
N SER A 96 -18.70 3.41 8.24
CA SER A 96 -18.75 3.24 9.70
C SER A 96 -19.61 2.02 9.99
#